data_AF-A0A3Q7FQP9-F1
#
_entry.id   AF-A0A3Q7FQP9-F1
#
_cell.length_a   1.000
_cell.length_b   1.000
_cell.length_c   1.000
_cell.angle_alpha   90.00
_cell.angle_beta   90.00
_cell.angle_gamma   90.00
#
_symmetry.space_group_name_H-M   'P 1'
#
loop_
_entity.id
_entity.type
_entity.pdbx_description
1 polymer ?
#
loop_
_entity_poly.entity_id
_entity_poly.type
_entity_poly.pdbx_seq_one_letter_code
_entity_poly.pdbx_strand_id
1 'polypeptide(L)'
;MENLLTTYEFQFWTDDFIIPNNINLNNNLFASPLFLIEFRIQEFLRYLPEGGDSIVEEPRGPFTVRSFFLPSKAVIGDDDDSICQTLSYFGVPLHRMPTVIGGISSFARTMVAQPVNFGRPLLPIVVAIEVNTCNPRDLETAHGRKYGFIPEVEEEDKPMDKRSKN
;
A
#
# COMPACT_ATOMS: atom_id res chain seq x y z
N MET A 1 5.47 20.81 -14.34
CA MET A 1 5.60 19.58 -13.54
C MET A 1 4.59 19.71 -12.43
N GLU A 2 3.56 18.87 -12.40
CA GLU A 2 2.52 18.94 -11.37
C GLU A 2 3.07 18.41 -10.04
N ASN A 3 2.82 19.12 -8.94
CA ASN A 3 3.21 18.66 -7.62
C ASN A 3 2.20 17.62 -7.16
N LEU A 4 2.56 16.34 -7.21
CA LEU A 4 1.73 15.26 -6.70
C LEU A 4 2.04 14.99 -5.22
N LEU A 5 1.02 14.65 -4.44
CA LEU A 5 1.13 14.18 -3.07
C LEU A 5 1.08 12.65 -3.05
N THR A 6 2.03 12.00 -2.37
CA THR A 6 2.07 10.54 -2.21
C THR A 6 1.90 10.17 -0.74
N THR A 7 0.98 9.27 -0.45
CA THR A 7 0.76 8.68 0.88
C THR A 7 0.94 7.16 0.83
N TYR A 8 1.32 6.58 1.97
CA TYR A 8 1.56 5.15 2.13
C TYR A 8 0.65 4.61 3.23
N GLU A 9 -0.14 3.59 2.91
CA GLU A 9 -0.98 2.86 3.86
C GLU A 9 -0.49 1.42 3.97
N PHE A 10 -0.54 0.87 5.19
CA PHE A 10 0.07 -0.43 5.51
C PHE A 10 -0.96 -1.35 6.16
N GLN A 11 -1.03 -2.59 5.69
CA GLN A 11 -1.90 -3.63 6.23
C GLN A 11 -1.11 -4.93 6.44
N PHE A 12 -1.45 -5.67 7.51
CA PHE A 12 -0.73 -6.88 7.94
C PHE A 12 -1.69 -8.04 8.09
N TRP A 13 -1.39 -9.18 7.46
CA TRP A 13 -2.19 -10.40 7.59
C TRP A 13 -1.35 -11.67 7.38
N THR A 14 -2.01 -12.83 7.47
CA THR A 14 -1.42 -14.15 7.19
C THR A 14 -2.05 -14.73 5.93
N ASP A 15 -1.25 -15.34 5.07
CA ASP A 15 -1.70 -15.97 3.83
C ASP A 15 -0.90 -17.25 3.59
N ASP A 16 -1.49 -18.41 3.89
CA ASP A 16 -0.81 -19.70 3.74
C ASP A 16 -0.53 -20.04 2.25
N PHE A 17 -1.19 -19.38 1.29
CA PHE A 17 -0.94 -19.60 -0.14
C PHE A 17 0.44 -19.09 -0.61
N ILE A 18 1.09 -18.21 0.15
CA ILE A 18 2.42 -17.68 -0.21
C ILE A 18 3.54 -18.67 0.11
N ILE A 19 3.26 -19.69 0.93
CA ILE A 19 4.26 -20.67 1.34
C ILE A 19 4.65 -21.49 0.09
N PRO A 20 5.89 -21.39 -0.40
CA PRO A 20 6.29 -22.11 -1.59
C PRO A 20 6.23 -23.62 -1.33
N ASN A 21 5.53 -24.35 -2.20
CA ASN A 21 5.38 -25.81 -2.13
C ASN A 21 6.71 -26.59 -2.10
N ASN A 22 7.80 -25.94 -2.51
CA ASN A 22 9.12 -26.54 -2.65
C ASN A 22 9.98 -26.42 -1.39
N ILE A 23 9.51 -25.73 -0.34
CA ILE A 23 10.26 -25.62 0.91
C ILE A 23 10.12 -26.92 1.69
N ASN A 24 11.18 -27.73 1.67
CA ASN A 24 11.26 -28.91 2.53
C ASN A 24 11.59 -28.49 3.98
N LEU A 25 10.55 -28.16 4.74
CA LEU A 25 10.66 -27.74 6.15
C LEU A 25 11.11 -28.88 7.08
N ASN A 26 11.08 -30.14 6.61
CA ASN A 26 11.47 -31.31 7.42
C ASN A 26 12.96 -31.35 7.77
N ASN A 27 13.81 -30.59 7.08
CA ASN A 27 15.24 -30.53 7.37
C ASN A 27 15.64 -29.39 8.33
N ASN A 28 14.72 -28.46 8.63
CA ASN A 28 15.00 -27.36 9.56
C ASN A 28 14.53 -27.72 10.97
N LEU A 29 15.42 -28.44 11.68
CA LEU A 29 15.39 -28.70 13.13
C LEU A 29 15.57 -27.44 13.99
N PHE A 30 15.19 -26.26 13.52
CA PHE A 30 15.22 -25.07 14.35
C PHE A 30 14.08 -25.16 15.38
N ALA A 31 14.43 -25.08 16.66
CA ALA A 31 13.50 -25.09 17.79
C ALA A 31 12.58 -23.84 17.86
N SER A 32 12.45 -23.10 16.75
CA SER A 32 11.71 -21.84 16.65
C SER A 32 11.20 -21.67 15.22
N PRO A 33 9.94 -21.23 15.04
CA PRO A 33 9.36 -21.02 13.73
C PRO A 33 10.22 -20.09 12.86
N LEU A 34 10.10 -20.23 11.54
CA LEU A 34 10.56 -19.22 10.60
C LEU A 34 9.38 -18.32 10.23
N PHE A 35 9.60 -17.02 10.10
CA PHE A 35 8.68 -16.12 9.43
C PHE A 35 9.01 -16.07 7.93
N LEU A 36 7.97 -16.17 7.10
CA LEU A 36 8.04 -15.81 5.69
C LEU A 36 7.34 -14.46 5.54
N ILE A 37 8.09 -13.41 5.30
CA ILE A 37 7.53 -12.06 5.13
C ILE A 37 7.44 -11.78 3.64
N GLU A 38 6.23 -11.47 3.16
CA GLU A 38 5.96 -11.06 1.79
C GLU A 38 5.40 -9.64 1.76
N PHE A 39 6.08 -8.77 1.03
CA PHE A 39 5.62 -7.43 0.72
C PHE A 39 4.86 -7.43 -0.60
N ARG A 40 3.63 -6.91 -0.59
CA ARG A 40 2.80 -6.69 -1.78
C ARG A 40 2.53 -5.21 -1.93
N ILE A 41 2.92 -4.62 -3.07
CA ILE A 41 2.72 -3.19 -3.31
C ILE A 41 1.67 -2.96 -4.37
N GLN A 42 0.71 -2.10 -4.06
CA GLN A 42 -0.29 -1.63 -5.00
C GLN A 42 -0.25 -0.11 -5.07
N GLU A 43 -0.10 0.43 -6.28
CA GLU A 43 -0.06 1.86 -6.53
C GLU A 43 -1.39 2.33 -7.09
N PHE A 44 -1.91 3.44 -6.56
CA PHE A 44 -3.15 4.05 -6.99
C PHE A 44 -2.87 5.49 -7.40
N LEU A 45 -3.12 5.81 -8.66
CA LEU A 45 -3.20 7.19 -9.12
C LEU A 45 -4.67 7.64 -9.00
N ARG A 46 -4.92 8.56 -8.08
CA ARG A 46 -6.26 9.13 -7.87
C ARG A 46 -6.37 10.43 -8.64
N TYR A 47 -7.27 10.47 -9.61
CA TYR A 47 -7.61 11.67 -10.37
C TYR A 47 -9.10 11.98 -10.23
N LEU A 48 -9.41 13.28 -10.27
CA LEU A 48 -10.79 13.74 -10.44
C LEU A 48 -11.11 13.77 -11.94
N PRO A 49 -12.15 13.07 -12.42
CA PRO A 49 -12.60 13.19 -13.78
C PRO A 49 -13.25 14.57 -13.98
N GLU A 50 -13.18 15.06 -15.23
CA GLU A 50 -13.75 16.34 -15.66
C GLU A 50 -15.24 16.49 -15.31
N GLY A 51 -15.98 15.37 -15.21
CA GLY A 51 -17.42 15.32 -14.90
C GLY A 51 -17.83 15.15 -13.43
N GLY A 52 -16.87 15.06 -12.50
CA GLY A 52 -17.14 15.13 -11.06
C GLY A 52 -17.53 13.83 -10.36
N ASP A 53 -17.11 13.77 -9.10
CA ASP A 53 -17.38 12.82 -8.00
C ASP A 53 -16.86 11.38 -8.09
N SER A 54 -16.55 10.85 -9.27
CA SER A 54 -15.93 9.52 -9.34
C SER A 54 -14.40 9.62 -9.32
N ILE A 55 -13.76 9.46 -8.16
CA ILE A 55 -12.32 9.17 -8.15
C ILE A 55 -12.14 7.86 -8.91
N VAL A 56 -11.59 7.92 -10.12
CA VAL A 56 -11.26 6.70 -10.83
C VAL A 56 -9.95 6.21 -10.25
N GLU A 57 -10.04 5.14 -9.49
CA GLU A 57 -8.89 4.36 -9.10
C GLU A 57 -8.53 3.53 -10.34
N GLU A 58 -7.29 3.64 -10.84
CA GLU A 58 -6.74 2.64 -11.76
C GLU A 58 -5.96 1.59 -10.95
N PRO A 59 -6.57 0.49 -10.46
CA PRO A 59 -5.80 -0.62 -9.92
C PRO A 59 -5.37 -1.55 -11.06
N ARG A 60 -4.06 -1.80 -11.20
CA ARG A 60 -3.53 -2.90 -12.05
C ARG A 60 -3.00 -4.08 -11.21
N GLY A 61 -3.60 -4.31 -10.04
CA GLY A 61 -3.16 -5.34 -9.09
C GLY A 61 -1.86 -4.96 -8.37
N PRO A 62 -1.27 -5.87 -7.56
CA PRO A 62 0.01 -5.60 -6.94
C PRO A 62 1.11 -5.52 -8.01
N PHE A 63 1.72 -4.35 -8.14
CA PHE A 63 2.75 -4.08 -9.15
C PHE A 63 4.08 -4.74 -8.82
N THR A 64 4.37 -4.97 -7.54
CA THR A 64 5.60 -5.62 -7.12
C THR A 64 5.40 -6.49 -5.89
N VAL A 65 6.06 -7.65 -5.88
CA VAL A 65 6.09 -8.59 -4.75
C VAL A 65 7.54 -8.91 -4.40
N ARG A 66 7.88 -8.93 -3.10
CA ARG A 66 9.14 -9.52 -2.61
C ARG A 66 8.91 -10.26 -1.31
N SER A 67 9.58 -11.40 -1.19
CA SER A 67 9.48 -12.25 -0.01
C SER A 67 10.88 -12.60 0.52
N PHE A 68 11.00 -12.71 1.85
CA PHE A 68 12.22 -13.16 2.51
C PHE A 68 11.90 -13.93 3.79
N PHE A 69 12.90 -14.65 4.28
CA PHE A 69 12.78 -15.47 5.50
C PHE A 69 13.47 -14.79 6.66
N LEU A 70 12.83 -14.85 7.83
CA LEU A 70 13.40 -14.37 9.07
C LEU A 70 13.20 -15.41 10.19
N PRO A 71 14.22 -15.74 11.00
CA PRO A 71 14.00 -16.57 12.18
C PRO A 71 13.02 -15.91 13.16
N SER A 72 12.11 -16.66 13.79
CA SER A 72 11.19 -16.07 14.78
C SER A 72 11.88 -15.59 16.06
N LYS A 73 13.12 -16.04 16.27
CA LYS A 73 14.00 -15.57 17.35
C LYS A 73 14.81 -14.34 16.97
N ALA A 74 14.85 -13.97 15.69
CA ALA A 74 15.46 -12.72 15.29
C ALA A 74 14.62 -11.60 15.92
N VAL A 75 15.28 -10.74 16.68
CA VAL A 75 14.64 -9.52 17.16
C VAL A 75 14.40 -8.66 15.92
N ILE A 76 13.13 -8.58 15.49
CA ILE A 76 12.71 -7.65 14.43
C ILE A 76 12.80 -6.26 15.05
N GLY A 77 13.99 -5.66 14.93
CA GLY A 77 14.33 -4.32 15.39
C GLY A 77 14.46 -3.35 14.22
N ASP A 78 14.48 -2.06 14.53
CA ASP A 78 14.55 -0.97 13.55
C ASP A 78 15.80 -1.03 12.64
N ASP A 79 16.83 -1.80 13.05
CA ASP A 79 18.10 -1.98 12.35
C ASP A 79 18.15 -3.26 11.48
N ASP A 80 17.02 -3.92 11.20
CA ASP A 80 17.02 -5.08 10.32
C ASP A 80 17.25 -4.66 8.85
N ASP A 81 18.51 -4.76 8.43
CA ASP A 81 18.99 -4.40 7.09
C ASP A 81 18.16 -5.05 5.98
N SER A 82 17.63 -6.26 6.19
CA SER A 82 16.87 -6.98 5.14
C SER A 82 15.50 -6.34 4.87
N ILE A 83 14.85 -5.86 5.94
CA ILE A 83 13.56 -5.16 5.86
C ILE A 83 13.79 -3.76 5.31
N CYS A 84 14.79 -3.04 5.83
CA CYS A 84 15.14 -1.70 5.38
C CYS A 84 15.53 -1.66 3.90
N GLN A 85 16.32 -2.63 3.42
CA GLN A 85 16.67 -2.73 2.00
C GLN A 85 15.44 -3.02 1.13
N THR A 86 14.54 -3.88 1.60
CA THR A 86 13.29 -4.20 0.88
C THR A 86 12.37 -2.98 0.79
N LEU A 87 12.17 -2.26 1.90
CA LEU A 87 11.38 -1.02 1.93
C LEU A 87 12.00 0.08 1.06
N SER A 88 13.33 0.21 1.08
CA SER A 88 14.06 1.15 0.22
C SER A 88 13.91 0.82 -1.26
N TYR A 89 14.00 -0.46 -1.62
CA TYR A 89 13.76 -0.95 -3.00
C TYR A 89 12.37 -0.55 -3.50
N PHE A 90 11.39 -0.50 -2.60
CA PHE A 90 10.02 -0.09 -2.88
C PHE A 90 9.77 1.43 -2.82
N GLY A 91 10.81 2.23 -2.59
CA GLY A 91 10.67 3.68 -2.49
C GLY A 91 9.95 4.16 -1.23
N VAL A 92 9.73 3.29 -0.23
CA VAL A 92 9.11 3.69 1.04
C VAL A 92 10.01 4.72 1.73
N PRO A 93 9.48 5.88 2.15
CA PRO A 93 10.30 6.90 2.80
C PRO A 93 10.91 6.43 4.11
N LEU A 94 12.16 6.82 4.39
CA LEU A 94 12.90 6.46 5.61
C LEU A 94 12.10 6.72 6.90
N HIS A 95 11.36 7.83 6.97
CA HIS A 95 10.56 8.19 8.15
C HIS A 95 9.35 7.25 8.39
N ARG A 96 8.95 6.44 7.40
CA ARG A 96 7.88 5.44 7.52
C ARG A 96 8.41 4.05 7.87
N MET A 97 9.69 3.76 7.59
CA MET A 97 10.25 2.42 7.79
C MET A 97 10.13 1.91 9.24
N PRO A 98 10.42 2.71 10.30
CA PRO A 98 10.25 2.26 11.68
C PRO A 98 8.81 1.85 12.02
N THR A 99 7.81 2.54 11.44
CA THR A 99 6.41 2.18 11.63
C THR A 99 6.10 0.81 11.05
N VAL A 100 6.62 0.51 9.85
CA VAL A 100 6.41 -0.80 9.20
C VAL A 100 7.13 -1.90 9.97
N ILE A 101 8.39 -1.69 10.33
CA ILE A 101 9.19 -2.65 11.09
C ILE A 101 8.53 -2.96 12.45
N GLY A 102 8.12 -1.92 13.18
CA GLY A 102 7.37 -2.06 14.43
C GLY A 102 6.05 -2.82 14.24
N GLY A 103 5.35 -2.58 13.13
CA GLY A 103 4.13 -3.31 12.75
C GLY A 103 4.37 -4.80 12.53
N ILE A 104 5.38 -5.15 11.73
CA ILE A 104 5.80 -6.55 11.50
C ILE A 104 6.18 -7.22 12.84
N SER A 105 7.01 -6.54 13.63
CA SER A 105 7.47 -7.02 14.93
C SER A 105 6.31 -7.30 15.89
N SER A 106 5.32 -6.41 15.94
CA SER A 106 4.10 -6.59 16.74
C SER A 106 3.25 -7.74 16.23
N PHE A 107 3.00 -7.81 14.92
CA PHE A 107 2.19 -8.84 14.30
C PHE A 107 2.81 -10.24 14.46
N ALA A 108 4.13 -10.35 14.27
CA ALA A 108 4.91 -11.57 14.49
C ALA A 108 4.76 -12.11 15.93
N ARG A 109 4.84 -11.23 16.94
CA ARG A 109 4.61 -11.61 18.35
C ARG A 109 3.20 -12.16 18.55
N THR A 110 2.19 -11.50 17.98
CA THR A 110 0.79 -11.97 18.06
C THR A 110 0.63 -13.33 17.39
N MET A 111 1.23 -13.55 16.21
CA MET A 111 1.15 -14.84 15.53
C MET A 111 1.76 -15.97 16.36
N VAL A 112 2.96 -15.78 16.93
CA VAL A 112 3.63 -16.80 17.75
C VAL A 112 2.85 -17.11 19.02
N ALA A 113 2.12 -16.14 19.58
CA ALA A 113 1.29 -16.34 20.77
C ALA A 113 -0.01 -17.10 20.49
N GLN A 114 -0.44 -17.24 19.23
CA GLN A 114 -1.68 -17.94 18.89
C GLN A 114 -1.51 -19.47 18.95
N PRO A 115 -2.41 -20.20 19.64
CA PRO A 115 -2.30 -21.66 19.78
C PRO A 115 -2.30 -22.43 18.45
N VAL A 116 -3.00 -21.93 17.43
CA VAL A 116 -3.05 -22.54 16.09
C VAL A 116 -1.68 -22.56 15.40
N ASN A 117 -0.77 -21.69 15.83
CA ASN A 117 0.57 -21.55 15.28
C ASN A 117 1.64 -22.34 16.06
N PHE A 118 1.26 -23.02 17.14
CA PHE A 118 2.20 -23.82 17.93
C PHE A 118 2.72 -25.01 17.12
N GLY A 119 4.04 -25.16 17.10
CA GLY A 119 4.71 -26.23 16.36
C GLY A 119 4.72 -26.03 14.84
N ARG A 120 4.13 -24.94 14.31
CA ARG A 120 4.27 -24.61 12.89
C ARG A 120 5.73 -24.27 12.58
N PRO A 121 6.38 -24.93 11.60
CA PRO A 121 7.77 -24.62 11.24
C PRO A 121 7.91 -23.30 10.49
N LEU A 122 6.83 -22.81 9.88
CA LEU A 122 6.80 -21.59 9.09
C LEU A 122 5.51 -20.80 9.36
N LEU A 123 5.63 -19.48 9.48
CA LEU A 123 4.53 -18.54 9.71
C LEU A 123 4.57 -17.45 8.63
N PRO A 124 3.57 -17.39 7.73
CA PRO A 124 3.53 -16.38 6.70
C PRO A 124 3.00 -15.05 7.25
N ILE A 125 3.68 -13.95 6.91
CA ILE A 125 3.26 -12.57 7.16
C ILE A 125 3.22 -11.87 5.82
N VAL A 126 2.06 -11.33 5.46
CA VAL A 126 1.91 -10.45 4.31
C VAL A 126 1.82 -9.02 4.79
N VAL A 127 2.63 -8.16 4.19
CA VAL A 127 2.62 -6.71 4.37
C VAL A 127 2.13 -6.10 3.05
N ALA A 128 0.87 -5.64 3.01
CA ALA A 128 0.45 -4.81 1.89
C ALA A 128 0.79 -3.36 2.11
N ILE A 129 1.30 -2.75 1.04
CA ILE A 129 1.64 -1.35 0.95
C ILE A 129 0.79 -0.76 -0.17
N GLU A 130 -0.14 0.10 0.21
CA GLU A 130 -0.92 0.90 -0.75
C GLU A 130 -0.26 2.27 -0.89
N VAL A 131 0.16 2.59 -2.11
CA VAL A 131 0.79 3.87 -2.45
C VAL A 131 -0.23 4.71 -3.18
N ASN A 132 -0.79 5.70 -2.50
CA ASN A 132 -1.79 6.59 -3.07
C ASN A 132 -1.13 7.88 -3.53
N THR A 133 -1.20 8.18 -4.83
CA THR A 133 -0.68 9.42 -5.41
C THR A 133 -1.84 10.27 -5.95
N CYS A 134 -1.92 11.54 -5.57
CA CYS A 134 -2.98 12.45 -6.02
C CYS A 134 -2.47 13.88 -6.23
N ASN A 135 -3.18 14.67 -7.03
CA ASN A 135 -2.91 16.11 -7.15
C ASN A 135 -3.53 16.85 -5.93
N PRO A 136 -2.79 17.70 -5.20
CA PRO A 136 -3.33 18.48 -4.09
C PRO A 136 -4.53 19.34 -4.50
N ARG A 137 -4.52 19.86 -5.73
CA ARG A 137 -5.63 20.66 -6.28
C ARG A 137 -6.89 19.84 -6.47
N ASP A 138 -6.75 18.55 -6.77
CA ASP A 138 -7.90 17.65 -6.85
C ASP A 138 -8.53 17.50 -5.46
N LEU A 139 -7.71 17.33 -4.43
CA LEU A 139 -8.18 17.24 -3.04
C LEU A 139 -8.92 18.53 -2.60
N GLU A 140 -8.37 19.69 -2.93
CA GLU A 140 -8.98 21.01 -2.68
C GLU A 140 -10.29 21.17 -3.45
N THR A 141 -10.33 20.76 -4.72
CA THR A 141 -11.53 20.82 -5.56
C THR A 141 -12.63 19.90 -5.04
N ALA A 142 -12.29 18.67 -4.66
CA ALA A 142 -13.23 17.72 -4.06
C ALA A 142 -13.77 18.24 -2.72
N HIS A 143 -12.90 18.81 -1.88
CA HIS A 143 -13.29 19.46 -0.63
C HIS A 143 -14.20 20.68 -0.89
N GLY A 144 -13.83 21.55 -1.83
CA GLY A 144 -14.61 22.73 -2.24
C GLY A 144 -16.03 22.35 -2.68
N ARG A 145 -16.17 21.36 -3.57
CA ARG A 145 -17.49 20.84 -4.00
C ARG A 145 -18.30 20.27 -2.84
N LYS A 146 -17.69 19.44 -1.99
CA LYS A 146 -18.35 18.81 -0.83
C LYS A 146 -18.88 19.82 0.19
N TYR A 147 -18.19 20.95 0.33
CA TYR A 147 -18.54 21.99 1.31
C TYR A 147 -19.11 23.28 0.69
N GLY A 148 -19.51 23.25 -0.59
CA GLY A 148 -20.42 24.24 -1.18
C GLY A 148 -19.81 25.34 -2.06
N PHE A 149 -18.56 25.21 -2.53
CA PHE A 149 -18.04 26.01 -3.63
C PHE A 149 -18.09 25.19 -4.92
N ILE A 150 -19.13 25.43 -5.72
CA ILE A 150 -19.18 24.99 -7.12
C ILE A 150 -18.56 26.16 -7.91
N PRO A 151 -17.37 26.01 -8.54
CA PRO A 151 -16.95 26.96 -9.54
C PRO A 151 -18.00 26.93 -10.64
N GLU A 152 -18.65 28.06 -10.88
CA GLU A 152 -19.50 28.22 -12.05
C GLU A 152 -18.63 27.87 -13.26
N VAL A 153 -18.99 26.78 -13.96
CA VAL A 153 -18.47 26.53 -15.30
C VAL A 153 -19.07 27.65 -16.12
N GLU A 154 -18.26 28.66 -16.47
CA GLU A 154 -18.62 29.63 -17.50
C GLU A 154 -18.89 28.82 -18.77
N GLU A 155 -20.17 28.54 -19.06
CA GLU A 155 -20.58 28.12 -20.39
C GLU A 155 -20.14 29.23 -21.33
N GLU A 156 -19.15 28.96 -22.17
CA GLU A 156 -18.75 29.87 -23.25
C GLU A 156 -20.00 30.26 -24.03
N ASP A 157 -20.35 31.56 -23.95
CA ASP A 157 -21.37 32.21 -24.72
C ASP A 157 -21.25 31.80 -26.19
N LYS A 158 -22.16 30.95 -26.67
CA LYS A 158 -22.36 30.79 -28.11
C LYS A 158 -22.84 32.14 -28.65
N PRO A 159 -22.14 32.77 -29.61
CA PRO A 159 -22.65 33.97 -30.24
C PRO A 159 -23.91 33.58 -31.03
N MET A 160 -25.08 34.02 -30.58
CA MET A 160 -26.28 33.98 -31.40
C MET A 160 -26.09 34.90 -32.59
N ASP A 161 -25.87 34.27 -33.74
CA ASP A 161 -25.69 34.87 -35.05
C ASP A 161 -26.83 35.85 -35.37
N LYS A 162 -26.49 37.13 -35.50
CA LYS A 162 -27.39 38.16 -36.03
C LYS A 162 -27.52 37.96 -37.54
N ARG A 163 -28.55 37.23 -37.99
CA ARG A 163 -29.03 37.28 -39.38
C ARG A 163 -30.56 37.39 -39.39
N SER A 164 -31.09 38.61 -39.53
CA SER A 164 -31.44 39.30 -40.78
C SER A 164 -32.78 38.85 -41.38
N LYS A 165 -33.69 39.84 -41.54
CA LYS A 165 -34.77 39.96 -42.55
C LYS A 165 -35.95 38.99 -42.38
N ASN A 166 -37.21 39.42 -42.40
CA ASN A 166 -37.88 40.58 -43.01
C ASN A 166 -38.92 41.19 -42.06
#